data_AF-A0AAV0TLB4-F1
#
_entry.id   AF-A0AAV0TLB4-F1
#
_cell.length_a   1.000
_cell.length_b   1.000
_cell.length_c   1.000
_cell.angle_alpha   90.00
_cell.angle_beta   90.00
_cell.angle_gamma   90.00
#
_symmetry.space_group_name_H-M   'P 1'
#
loop_
_entity.id
_entity.type
_entity.pdbx_description
1 polymer ?
#
loop_
_entity_poly.entity_id
_entity_poly.type
_entity_poly.pdbx_seq_one_letter_code
_entity_poly.pdbx_strand_id
1 'polypeptide(L)'
;MESGALVTDEIVVGIIKDAIKSSECRRGFILDDFPRTSSQLNLYLLAFNDVSCAGWAYVLYLTVTTIFKALEGGDLDWSQVAQITWDVVSLPLTVIQPMAVMEIVYDAVGFVRYSTSGG
;
A
#
# COMPACT_ATOMS: atom_id res chain seq x y z
N MET A 1 8.91 14.93 39.17
CA MET A 1 8.24 14.88 37.85
C MET A 1 9.20 15.55 36.88
N GLU A 2 10.11 14.79 36.28
CA GLU A 2 11.08 15.31 35.32
C GLU A 2 10.42 15.38 33.93
N SER A 3 10.60 16.52 33.27
CA SER A 3 9.98 16.88 32.01
C SER A 3 10.41 15.90 30.92
N GLY A 4 9.47 15.09 30.42
CA GLY A 4 9.64 14.30 29.21
C GLY A 4 9.74 15.21 28.00
N ALA A 5 10.93 15.76 27.77
CA ALA A 5 11.24 16.50 26.57
C ALA A 5 11.31 15.52 25.40
N LEU A 6 10.45 15.74 24.39
CA LEU A 6 10.51 15.06 23.10
C LEU A 6 11.91 15.30 22.52
N VAL A 7 12.73 14.24 22.50
CA VAL A 7 14.05 14.26 21.89
C VAL A 7 13.87 14.56 20.40
N THR A 8 14.46 15.66 19.93
CA THR A 8 14.39 16.06 18.52
C THR A 8 15.19 15.10 17.64
N ASP A 9 14.71 14.86 16.42
CA ASP A 9 15.30 13.91 15.47
C ASP A 9 16.79 14.13 15.22
N GLU A 10 17.25 15.38 15.29
CA GLU A 10 18.66 15.75 15.13
C GLU A 10 19.57 15.13 16.22
N ILE A 11 19.07 15.03 17.45
CA ILE A 11 19.78 14.42 18.58
C ILE A 11 19.85 12.90 18.38
N VAL A 12 18.76 12.28 17.92
CA VAL A 12 18.70 10.85 17.63
C VAL A 12 19.68 10.47 16.53
N VAL A 13 19.75 11.26 15.45
CA VAL A 13 20.70 11.05 14.34
C VAL A 13 22.15 11.20 14.82
N GLY A 14 22.42 12.11 15.76
CA GLY A 14 23.73 12.24 16.41
C GLY A 14 24.14 10.97 17.16
N ILE A 15 23.24 10.43 17.99
CA ILE A 15 23.47 9.21 18.78
C ILE A 15 23.69 7.99 17.86
N ILE A 16 22.92 7.86 16.78
CA ILE A 16 23.07 6.76 15.81
C ILE A 16 24.42 6.85 15.08
N LYS A 17 24.85 8.05 14.68
CA LYS A 17 26.16 8.23 14.02
C LYS A 17 27.32 7.84 14.93
N ASP A 18 27.22 8.12 16.22
CA ASP A 18 28.24 7.76 17.19
C ASP A 18 28.19 6.26 17.54
N ALA A 19 26.98 5.66 17.57
CA ALA A 19 26.79 4.23 17.76
C ALA A 19 27.37 3.40 16.59
N ILE A 20 27.18 3.82 15.34
CA ILE A 20 27.72 3.14 14.15
C ILE A 20 29.25 3.13 14.12
N LYS A 21 29.90 4.13 14.71
CA LYS A 21 31.37 4.21 14.80
C LYS A 21 31.96 3.27 15.87
N SER A 22 31.13 2.73 16.76
CA SER A 22 31.56 1.78 17.79
C SER A 22 32.00 0.45 17.15
N SER A 23 33.05 -0.17 17.69
CA SER A 23 33.56 -1.48 17.24
C SER A 23 32.54 -2.61 17.40
N GLU A 24 31.56 -2.44 18.30
CA GLU A 24 30.46 -3.38 18.57
C GLU A 24 29.45 -3.46 17.42
N CYS A 25 29.32 -2.41 16.59
CA CYS A 25 28.35 -2.35 15.49
C CYS A 25 28.90 -2.86 14.14
N ARG A 26 30.15 -3.36 14.08
CA ARG A 26 30.75 -3.88 12.82
C ARG A 26 30.14 -5.19 12.32
N ARG A 27 29.46 -5.95 13.19
CA ARG A 27 28.75 -7.19 12.82
C ARG A 27 27.29 -6.97 12.40
N GLY A 28 26.85 -5.71 12.35
CA GLY A 28 25.48 -5.33 12.04
C GLY A 28 24.81 -4.68 13.24
N PHE A 29 23.83 -3.83 12.95
CA PHE A 29 22.96 -3.18 13.92
C PHE A 29 21.51 -3.37 13.45
N ILE A 30 20.60 -3.64 14.37
CA ILE A 30 19.16 -3.65 14.10
C ILE A 30 18.64 -2.33 14.67
N LEU A 31 18.18 -1.44 13.80
CA LEU A 31 17.44 -0.26 14.20
C LEU A 31 16.01 -0.70 14.45
N ASP A 32 15.72 -1.11 15.68
CA ASP A 32 14.35 -1.25 16.12
C ASP A 32 13.73 0.15 16.16
N ASP A 33 12.61 0.33 15.46
CA ASP A 33 11.81 1.56 15.45
C ASP A 33 12.40 2.77 14.65
N PHE A 34 13.23 2.53 13.61
CA PHE A 34 13.69 3.57 12.67
C PHE A 34 13.37 3.22 11.21
N PRO A 35 12.72 4.09 10.41
CA PRO A 35 12.39 5.51 10.66
C PRO A 35 10.95 5.76 11.15
N ARG A 36 10.82 6.63 12.16
CA ARG A 36 9.54 7.19 12.68
C ARG A 36 8.92 8.31 11.84
N THR A 37 9.21 8.43 10.54
CA THR A 37 8.47 9.38 9.70
C THR A 37 7.18 8.75 9.20
N SER A 38 6.20 8.61 10.11
CA SER A 38 4.81 8.26 9.82
C SER A 38 4.20 9.10 8.69
N SER A 39 4.69 10.33 8.49
CA SER A 39 4.21 11.23 7.45
C SER A 39 4.49 10.74 6.02
N GLN A 40 5.64 10.13 5.73
CA GLN A 40 5.96 9.66 4.37
C GLN A 40 5.30 8.31 4.07
N LEU A 41 5.24 7.44 5.07
CA LEU A 41 4.56 6.15 4.95
C LEU A 41 3.04 6.32 4.78
N ASN A 42 2.44 7.27 5.51
CA ASN A 42 1.01 7.57 5.39
C ASN A 42 0.66 8.19 4.02
N LEU A 43 1.52 9.04 3.45
CA LEU A 43 1.26 9.61 2.12
C LEU A 43 1.36 8.56 1.01
N TYR A 44 2.35 7.67 1.08
CA TYR A 44 2.48 6.56 0.14
C TYR A 44 1.28 5.62 0.21
N LEU A 45 0.89 5.19 1.41
CA LEU A 45 -0.24 4.28 1.61
C LEU A 45 -1.57 4.93 1.17
N LEU A 46 -1.77 6.21 1.48
CA LEU A 46 -2.96 6.95 1.03
C LEU A 46 -3.03 7.02 -0.49
N ALA A 47 -1.94 7.47 -1.14
CA ALA A 47 -1.88 7.55 -2.59
C ALA A 47 -2.06 6.16 -3.25
N PHE A 48 -1.49 5.13 -2.66
CA PHE A 48 -1.62 3.76 -3.12
C PHE A 48 -3.07 3.27 -3.05
N ASN A 49 -3.75 3.49 -1.92
CA ASN A 49 -5.14 3.11 -1.72
C ASN A 49 -6.09 3.88 -2.64
N ASP A 50 -5.83 5.18 -2.85
CA ASP A 50 -6.61 6.00 -3.78
C ASP A 50 -6.50 5.47 -5.21
N VAL A 51 -5.28 5.13 -5.66
CA VAL A 51 -5.06 4.57 -7.00
C VAL A 51 -5.68 3.17 -7.13
N SER A 52 -5.56 2.32 -6.11
CA SER A 52 -6.18 0.99 -6.07
C SER A 52 -7.70 1.10 -6.15
N CYS A 53 -8.30 1.98 -5.35
CA CYS A 53 -9.74 2.26 -5.36
C CYS A 53 -10.21 2.76 -6.73
N ALA A 54 -9.49 3.72 -7.33
CA ALA A 54 -9.80 4.24 -8.65
C ALA A 54 -9.69 3.15 -9.74
N GLY A 55 -8.68 2.29 -9.66
CA GLY A 55 -8.52 1.15 -10.56
C GLY A 55 -9.70 0.19 -10.49
N TRP A 56 -10.10 -0.23 -9.30
CA TRP A 56 -11.26 -1.11 -9.11
C TRP A 56 -12.58 -0.46 -9.52
N ALA A 57 -12.75 0.83 -9.26
CA ALA A 57 -13.90 1.60 -9.73
C ALA A 57 -13.95 1.64 -11.26
N TYR A 58 -12.80 1.78 -11.92
CA TYR A 58 -12.71 1.75 -13.38
C TYR A 58 -13.04 0.37 -13.96
N VAL A 59 -12.55 -0.72 -13.37
CA VAL A 59 -12.93 -2.10 -13.74
C VAL A 59 -14.44 -2.31 -13.62
N LEU A 60 -15.02 -1.86 -12.50
CA LEU A 60 -16.45 -1.95 -12.26
C LEU A 60 -17.24 -1.13 -13.30
N TYR A 61 -16.80 0.09 -13.59
CA TYR A 61 -17.40 0.95 -14.61
C TYR A 61 -17.40 0.29 -15.99
N LEU A 62 -16.27 -0.28 -16.43
CA LEU A 62 -16.18 -0.99 -17.71
C LEU A 62 -17.10 -2.21 -17.77
N THR A 63 -17.14 -2.98 -16.68
CA THR A 63 -18.02 -4.15 -16.57
C THR A 63 -19.49 -3.75 -16.68
N VAL A 64 -19.90 -2.77 -15.89
CA VAL A 64 -21.28 -2.30 -15.81
C VAL A 64 -21.73 -1.71 -17.15
N THR A 65 -20.92 -0.86 -17.78
CA THR A 65 -21.25 -0.26 -19.08
C THR A 65 -21.33 -1.30 -20.20
N THR A 66 -20.50 -2.33 -20.18
CA THR A 66 -20.56 -3.44 -21.16
C THR A 66 -21.85 -4.23 -21.00
N ILE A 67 -22.25 -4.53 -19.77
CA ILE A 67 -23.51 -5.22 -19.46
C ILE A 67 -24.71 -4.37 -19.87
N PHE A 68 -24.74 -3.07 -19.54
CA PHE A 68 -25.85 -2.19 -19.92
C PHE A 68 -26.03 -2.09 -21.43
N LYS A 69 -24.94 -1.98 -22.20
CA LYS A 69 -25.00 -2.00 -23.67
C LYS A 69 -25.57 -3.31 -24.21
N ALA A 70 -25.21 -4.44 -23.58
CA ALA A 70 -25.76 -5.74 -23.97
C ALA A 70 -27.27 -5.83 -23.67
N LEU A 71 -27.73 -5.26 -22.55
CA LEU A 71 -29.14 -5.24 -22.16
C LEU A 71 -30.01 -4.41 -23.11
N GLU A 72 -29.47 -3.33 -23.68
CA GLU A 72 -30.18 -2.51 -24.68
C GLU A 72 -30.35 -3.22 -26.04
N GLY A 73 -29.50 -4.20 -26.35
CA GLY A 73 -29.47 -4.91 -27.63
C GLY A 73 -30.57 -5.94 -27.86
N GLY A 74 -31.32 -6.33 -26.82
CA GLY A 74 -32.47 -7.22 -26.91
C GLY A 74 -32.18 -8.71 -27.17
N ASP A 75 -31.11 -9.06 -27.90
CA ASP A 75 -30.64 -10.43 -28.12
C ASP A 75 -29.37 -10.69 -27.28
N LEU A 76 -29.55 -11.37 -26.14
CA LEU A 76 -28.54 -11.53 -25.10
C LEU A 76 -27.89 -12.92 -25.16
N ASP A 77 -26.77 -13.02 -25.86
CA ASP A 77 -25.85 -14.15 -25.70
C ASP A 77 -24.85 -13.85 -24.58
N TRP A 78 -25.10 -14.41 -23.40
CA TRP A 78 -24.25 -14.25 -22.23
C TRP A 78 -22.82 -14.76 -22.42
N SER A 79 -22.58 -15.69 -23.36
CA SER A 79 -21.23 -16.14 -23.69
C SER A 79 -20.41 -15.03 -24.35
N GLN A 80 -21.01 -14.33 -25.32
CA GLN A 80 -20.38 -13.20 -25.99
C GLN A 80 -20.19 -12.01 -25.06
N VAL A 81 -21.20 -11.71 -24.23
CA VAL A 81 -21.11 -10.61 -23.24
C VAL A 81 -19.96 -10.88 -22.26
N ALA A 82 -19.78 -12.11 -21.82
CA ALA A 82 -18.66 -12.48 -20.94
C ALA A 82 -17.30 -12.30 -21.61
N GLN A 83 -17.16 -12.72 -22.88
CA GLN A 83 -15.91 -12.54 -23.64
C GLN A 83 -15.59 -11.06 -23.86
N ILE A 84 -16.56 -10.27 -24.30
CA ILE A 84 -16.38 -8.82 -24.52
C ILE A 84 -16.03 -8.12 -23.20
N THR A 85 -16.72 -8.48 -22.11
CA THR A 85 -16.42 -7.95 -20.79
C THR A 85 -14.98 -8.27 -20.40
N TRP A 86 -14.57 -9.53 -20.56
CA TRP A 86 -13.21 -9.99 -20.25
C TRP A 86 -12.15 -9.24 -21.07
N ASP A 87 -12.35 -9.08 -22.38
CA ASP A 87 -11.42 -8.34 -23.24
C ASP A 87 -11.20 -6.91 -22.76
N VAL A 88 -12.25 -6.26 -22.25
CA VAL A 88 -12.20 -4.87 -21.80
C VAL A 88 -11.60 -4.74 -20.38
N VAL A 89 -11.82 -5.72 -19.49
CA VAL A 89 -11.32 -5.66 -18.09
C VAL A 89 -9.97 -6.36 -17.89
N SER A 90 -9.53 -7.22 -18.80
CA SER A 90 -8.32 -8.05 -18.65
C SER A 90 -7.06 -7.21 -18.42
N LEU A 91 -6.86 -6.15 -19.20
CA LEU A 91 -5.72 -5.26 -19.09
C LEU A 91 -5.74 -4.48 -17.76
N PRO A 92 -6.82 -3.80 -17.37
CA PRO A 92 -6.94 -3.19 -16.04
C PRO A 92 -6.67 -4.18 -14.89
N LEU A 93 -7.25 -5.38 -14.93
CA LEU A 93 -7.07 -6.39 -13.91
C LEU A 93 -5.62 -6.84 -13.78
N THR A 94 -4.92 -7.00 -14.90
CA THR A 94 -3.50 -7.39 -14.90
C THR A 94 -2.61 -6.36 -14.20
N VAL A 95 -3.02 -5.09 -14.12
CA VAL A 95 -2.28 -4.02 -13.43
C VAL A 95 -2.73 -3.90 -11.97
N ILE A 96 -4.03 -3.91 -11.72
CA ILE A 96 -4.60 -3.66 -10.38
C ILE A 96 -4.38 -4.86 -9.45
N GLN A 97 -4.48 -6.09 -9.95
CA GLN A 97 -4.29 -7.30 -9.14
C GLN A 97 -2.89 -7.41 -8.52
N PRO A 98 -1.78 -7.28 -9.27
CA PRO A 98 -0.45 -7.32 -8.66
C PRO A 98 -0.19 -6.14 -7.74
N MET A 99 -0.76 -4.95 -8.03
CA MET A 99 -0.71 -3.83 -7.10
C MET A 99 -1.37 -4.18 -5.75
N ALA A 100 -2.63 -4.64 -5.75
CA ALA A 100 -3.32 -5.03 -4.52
C ALA A 100 -2.57 -6.13 -3.75
N VAL A 101 -1.94 -7.08 -4.45
CA VAL A 101 -1.08 -8.09 -3.80
C VAL A 101 0.16 -7.45 -3.17
N MET A 102 0.80 -6.49 -3.85
CA MET A 102 1.94 -5.77 -3.28
C MET A 102 1.56 -5.01 -2.02
N GLU A 103 0.36 -4.42 -1.94
CA GLU A 103 -0.17 -3.79 -0.71
C GLU A 103 -0.18 -4.77 0.47
N ILE A 104 -0.79 -5.94 0.26
CA ILE A 104 -0.88 -6.99 1.28
C ILE A 104 0.51 -7.49 1.66
N VAL A 105 1.43 -7.62 0.70
CA VAL A 105 2.81 -8.01 0.96
C VAL A 105 3.56 -6.92 1.75
N TYR A 106 3.37 -5.64 1.42
CA TYR A 106 3.97 -4.53 2.15
C TYR A 106 3.47 -4.47 3.61
N ASP A 107 2.18 -4.72 3.84
CA ASP A 107 1.60 -4.82 5.18
C ASP A 107 2.15 -6.05 5.93
N ALA A 108 2.16 -7.22 5.27
CA ALA A 108 2.62 -8.48 5.87
C ALA A 108 4.12 -8.50 6.19
N VAL A 109 4.97 -7.86 5.38
CA VAL A 109 6.42 -7.75 5.62
C VAL A 109 6.75 -6.74 6.73
N GLY A 110 5.78 -5.93 7.18
CA GLY A 110 5.82 -5.31 8.51
C GLY A 110 6.74 -4.11 8.64
N PHE A 111 6.73 -3.17 7.68
CA PHE A 111 7.27 -1.82 7.92
C PHE A 111 6.34 -0.92 8.76
N VAL A 112 5.16 -1.41 9.17
CA VAL A 112 4.31 -0.79 10.20
C VAL A 112 3.79 -1.88 11.12
N ARG A 113 4.55 -2.21 12.16
CA ARG A 113 3.90 -2.68 13.39
C ARG A 113 3.52 -1.44 14.19
N TYR A 114 2.24 -1.07 14.20
CA TYR A 114 1.73 -0.26 15.29
C TYR A 114 1.76 -1.17 16.52
N SER A 115 2.78 -1.01 17.36
CA SER A 115 2.79 -1.57 18.70
C SER A 115 1.72 -0.83 19.50
N THR A 116 0.48 -1.30 19.44
CA THR A 116 -0.49 -1.02 20.51
C THR A 116 -0.14 -1.92 21.70
N SER A 117 0.98 -1.63 22.34
CA SER A 117 1.27 -2.05 23.71
C SER A 117 0.78 -0.94 24.63
N GLY A 118 -0.51 -0.98 24.94
CA GLY A 118 -1.15 -0.15 25.95
C GLY A 118 -2.25 -0.96 26.63
N GLY A 119 -1.87 -1.79 27.59
CA GLY A 119 -2.74 -2.63 28.42
C GLY A 119 -1.95 -3.70 29.15
#